data_AF-A0A955SCI2-F1
#
_entry.id   AF-A0A955SCI2-F1
#
_cell.length_a   1.000
_cell.length_b   1.000
_cell.length_c   1.000
_cell.angle_alpha   90.00
_cell.angle_beta   90.00
_cell.angle_gamma   90.00
#
_symmetry.space_group_name_H-M   'P 1'
#
loop_
_entity.id
_entity.type
_entity.pdbx_description
1 polymer ?
#
loop_
_entity_poly.entity_id
_entity_poly.type
_entity_poly.pdbx_seq_one_letter_code
_entity_poly.pdbx_strand_id
1 'polypeptide(L)'
;TWTKYEKNPVQEHLSGSNRDPKIFWHEPIGKWVIVLYLDEDVLGFFNSADLKTWEKTSELKSFHECPELFELPVDGDESNKKWVLYGGSGDYMVGDFDGREFHPETEAIKFSYGNCFYASQTFNNIPEEDGRRIQIGWGRGDIPGMPFNQMMNFPTVLTLHSTEEGPRVFVQPVEEISKIRGATKHNGVMLNDSSTDLESFEEPLLDIKLVAEIDTAKQIGLGIGSAELVYDTVQKKLRFKDQEAPLDEIDGKIELRILIDRTSVEIYANGGRVYMPVHHIPQDKDYRLSLFTRGGSAHFETEVGELKSIWN
;
A
#
# COMPACT_ATOMS: atom_id res chain seq x y z
N THR A 1 -21.01 -19.84 -9.55
CA THR A 1 -21.99 -18.79 -9.91
C THR A 1 -22.50 -18.16 -8.64
N TRP A 2 -23.11 -16.98 -8.72
CA TRP A 2 -23.72 -16.29 -7.58
C TRP A 2 -25.25 -16.26 -7.75
N THR A 3 -25.99 -16.43 -6.64
CA THR A 3 -27.45 -16.30 -6.61
C THR A 3 -27.81 -15.25 -5.57
N LYS A 4 -28.53 -14.20 -5.97
CA LYS A 4 -29.01 -13.17 -5.02
C LYS A 4 -30.04 -13.77 -4.07
N TYR A 5 -29.97 -13.42 -2.80
CA TYR A 5 -30.94 -13.89 -1.82
C TYR A 5 -32.29 -13.19 -2.03
N GLU A 6 -33.36 -13.97 -2.13
CA GLU A 6 -34.70 -13.48 -2.53
C GLU A 6 -35.30 -12.43 -1.59
N LYS A 7 -34.89 -12.43 -0.31
CA LYS A 7 -35.36 -11.47 0.70
C LYS A 7 -34.40 -10.30 0.89
N ASN A 8 -33.61 -9.95 -0.12
CA ASN A 8 -32.79 -8.74 -0.08
C ASN A 8 -33.66 -7.45 -0.08
N PRO A 9 -33.18 -6.37 0.56
CA PRO A 9 -31.92 -6.25 1.28
C PRO A 9 -31.95 -6.92 2.66
N VAL A 10 -30.81 -7.45 3.13
CA VAL A 10 -30.68 -8.02 4.50
C VAL A 10 -30.38 -6.95 5.56
N GLN A 11 -30.02 -5.75 5.12
CA GLN A 11 -29.90 -4.58 5.97
C GLN A 11 -30.62 -3.41 5.33
N GLU A 12 -31.48 -2.76 6.10
CA GLU A 12 -32.29 -1.64 5.60
C GLU A 12 -31.43 -0.38 5.39
N HIS A 13 -32.02 0.60 4.72
CA HIS A 13 -31.42 1.92 4.60
C HIS A 13 -31.52 2.65 5.95
N LEU A 14 -30.37 2.94 6.57
CA LEU A 14 -30.28 3.52 7.91
C LEU A 14 -30.07 5.03 7.88
N SER A 15 -29.20 5.51 6.98
CA SER A 15 -28.86 6.91 6.82
C SER A 15 -28.29 7.18 5.44
N GLY A 16 -28.46 8.43 4.97
CA GLY A 16 -27.75 9.04 3.86
C GLY A 16 -27.49 8.13 2.66
N SER A 17 -26.35 7.42 2.68
CA SER A 17 -25.93 6.51 1.63
C SER A 17 -25.19 5.27 2.17
N ASN A 18 -25.74 4.58 3.18
CA ASN A 18 -25.04 3.45 3.78
C ASN A 18 -24.60 2.37 2.77
N ARG A 19 -23.31 2.02 2.75
CA ARG A 19 -22.69 1.18 1.71
C ARG A 19 -21.38 0.55 2.18
N ASP A 20 -20.77 -0.24 1.30
CA ASP A 20 -19.46 -0.88 1.46
C ASP A 20 -19.33 -1.78 2.70
N PRO A 21 -20.13 -2.86 2.83
CA PRO A 21 -20.07 -3.73 3.99
C PRO A 21 -18.77 -4.55 4.02
N LYS A 22 -17.92 -4.35 5.03
CA LYS A 22 -16.89 -5.32 5.41
C LYS A 22 -17.49 -6.35 6.34
N ILE A 23 -17.53 -7.60 5.89
CA ILE A 23 -18.06 -8.74 6.67
C ILE A 23 -16.92 -9.66 7.08
N PHE A 24 -16.89 -10.08 8.35
CA PHE A 24 -16.01 -11.14 8.84
C PHE A 24 -16.62 -11.87 10.03
N TRP A 25 -16.14 -13.08 10.31
CA TRP A 25 -16.53 -13.84 11.51
C TRP A 25 -15.62 -13.46 12.67
N HIS A 26 -16.20 -13.07 13.80
CA HIS A 26 -15.47 -12.74 15.02
C HIS A 26 -15.60 -13.88 16.03
N GLU A 27 -14.59 -14.74 16.08
CA GLU A 27 -14.55 -15.94 16.93
C GLU A 27 -14.84 -15.65 18.42
N PRO A 28 -14.26 -14.61 19.06
CA PRO A 28 -14.45 -14.37 20.49
C PRO A 28 -15.90 -14.21 20.94
N ILE A 29 -16.77 -13.66 20.07
CA ILE A 29 -18.21 -13.50 20.37
C ILE A 29 -19.09 -14.50 19.61
N GLY A 30 -18.51 -15.30 18.71
CA GLY A 30 -19.23 -16.24 17.85
C GLY A 30 -20.31 -15.57 16.99
N LYS A 31 -19.99 -14.44 16.35
CA LYS A 31 -20.91 -13.71 15.46
C LYS A 31 -20.21 -13.20 14.21
N TRP A 32 -20.99 -13.03 13.14
CA TRP A 32 -20.61 -12.21 12.00
C TRP A 32 -20.67 -10.75 12.37
N VAL A 33 -19.64 -10.00 12.00
CA VAL A 33 -19.54 -8.55 12.16
C VAL A 33 -19.65 -7.90 10.78
N ILE A 34 -20.37 -6.79 10.70
CA ILE A 34 -20.31 -5.82 9.61
C ILE A 34 -19.70 -4.53 10.13
N VAL A 35 -18.76 -3.97 9.37
CA VAL A 35 -18.45 -2.53 9.39
C VAL A 35 -19.02 -1.93 8.12
N LEU A 36 -19.88 -0.92 8.25
CA LEU A 36 -20.63 -0.31 7.14
C LEU A 36 -20.42 1.20 7.15
N TYR A 37 -20.07 1.79 6.00
CA TYR A 37 -20.13 3.25 5.88
C TYR A 37 -21.60 3.69 5.95
N LEU A 38 -21.89 4.75 6.69
CA LEU A 38 -23.22 5.30 6.85
C LEU A 38 -23.36 6.62 6.08
N ASP A 39 -23.01 7.73 6.72
CA ASP A 39 -22.92 9.06 6.11
C ASP A 39 -21.98 9.96 6.93
N GLU A 40 -21.54 11.08 6.37
CA GLU A 40 -20.69 12.08 7.05
C GLU A 40 -19.47 11.50 7.80
N ASP A 41 -18.77 10.56 7.16
CA ASP A 41 -17.59 9.88 7.71
C ASP A 41 -17.89 9.06 8.97
N VAL A 42 -19.10 8.52 9.08
CA VAL A 42 -19.49 7.60 10.17
C VAL A 42 -19.50 6.16 9.68
N LEU A 43 -18.83 5.30 10.45
CA LEU A 43 -18.87 3.85 10.29
C LEU A 43 -19.79 3.24 11.35
N GLY A 44 -20.71 2.37 10.93
CA GLY A 44 -21.58 1.60 11.82
C GLY A 44 -21.11 0.16 11.95
N PHE A 45 -21.19 -0.36 13.17
CA PHE A 45 -20.87 -1.75 13.49
C PHE A 45 -22.15 -2.53 13.72
N PHE A 46 -22.23 -3.74 13.17
CA PHE A 46 -23.41 -4.60 13.28
C PHE A 46 -23.01 -6.05 13.49
N ASN A 47 -23.84 -6.78 14.22
CA ASN A 47 -23.64 -8.20 14.48
C ASN A 47 -24.77 -9.05 13.92
N SER A 48 -24.45 -10.25 13.45
CA SER A 48 -25.41 -11.23 12.96
C SER A 48 -25.02 -12.66 13.33
N ALA A 49 -26.01 -13.50 13.61
CA ALA A 49 -25.82 -14.94 13.77
C ALA A 49 -25.95 -15.71 12.44
N ASP A 50 -26.58 -15.13 11.41
CA ASP A 50 -27.05 -15.84 10.22
C ASP A 50 -26.79 -15.12 8.88
N LEU A 51 -26.06 -14.01 8.91
CA LEU A 51 -25.78 -13.10 7.78
C LEU A 51 -27.02 -12.40 7.20
N LYS A 52 -28.21 -12.58 7.80
CA LYS A 52 -29.49 -12.10 7.28
C LYS A 52 -30.17 -11.10 8.20
N THR A 53 -30.01 -11.28 9.50
CA THR A 53 -30.56 -10.40 10.53
C THR A 53 -29.42 -9.68 11.23
N TRP A 54 -29.41 -8.35 11.18
CA TRP A 54 -28.30 -7.52 11.66
C TRP A 54 -28.76 -6.61 12.80
N GLU A 55 -28.03 -6.63 13.92
CA GLU A 55 -28.20 -5.75 15.07
C GLU A 55 -27.09 -4.69 15.05
N LYS A 56 -27.44 -3.40 15.02
CA LYS A 56 -26.46 -2.32 15.19
C LYS A 56 -25.89 -2.33 16.61
N THR A 57 -24.58 -2.34 16.75
CA THR A 57 -23.90 -2.40 18.04
C THR A 57 -23.26 -1.09 18.46
N SER A 58 -22.65 -0.36 17.53
CA SER A 58 -21.99 0.93 17.79
C SER A 58 -21.81 1.73 16.50
N GLU A 59 -21.32 2.96 16.62
CA GLU A 59 -20.89 3.82 15.53
C GLU A 59 -19.61 4.56 15.91
N LEU A 60 -18.80 4.88 14.92
CA LEU A 60 -17.60 5.70 15.09
C LEU A 60 -17.49 6.71 13.94
N LYS A 61 -17.33 7.99 14.28
CA LYS A 61 -16.91 9.01 13.31
C LYS A 61 -15.43 8.82 13.00
N SER A 62 -15.11 8.45 11.77
CA SER A 62 -13.79 7.97 11.36
C SER A 62 -13.55 8.25 9.87
N PHE A 63 -13.59 7.23 9.01
CA PHE A 63 -13.19 7.31 7.60
C PHE A 63 -14.35 7.36 6.62
N HIS A 64 -14.06 7.88 5.42
CA HIS A 64 -14.97 7.88 4.28
C HIS A 64 -14.89 6.56 3.51
N GLU A 65 -16.03 5.87 3.39
CA GLU A 65 -16.26 4.69 2.54
C GLU A 65 -15.30 3.49 2.71
N CYS A 66 -15.66 2.38 2.06
CA CYS A 66 -14.83 1.18 1.92
C CYS A 66 -14.10 0.78 3.21
N PRO A 67 -14.80 0.66 4.35
CA PRO A 67 -14.17 0.32 5.60
C PRO A 67 -13.58 -1.08 5.55
N GLU A 68 -12.53 -1.27 6.31
CA GLU A 68 -11.94 -2.56 6.59
C GLU A 68 -11.57 -2.62 8.08
N LEU A 69 -11.63 -3.82 8.64
CA LEU A 69 -11.30 -4.09 10.03
C LEU A 69 -10.67 -5.47 10.12
N PHE A 70 -9.46 -5.54 10.65
CA PHE A 70 -8.70 -6.78 10.80
C PHE A 70 -7.70 -6.69 11.95
N GLU A 71 -7.20 -7.84 12.41
CA GLU A 71 -6.08 -7.92 13.36
C GLU A 71 -4.75 -8.11 12.65
N LEU A 72 -3.69 -7.53 13.22
CA LEU A 72 -2.30 -7.84 12.89
C LEU A 72 -1.48 -8.07 14.17
N PRO A 73 -0.56 -9.05 14.17
CA PRO A 73 0.44 -9.18 15.22
C PRO A 73 1.45 -8.03 15.10
N VAL A 74 1.73 -7.38 16.23
CA VAL A 74 2.77 -6.34 16.33
C VAL A 74 4.13 -7.04 16.30
N ASP A 75 5.00 -6.65 15.37
CA ASP A 75 6.33 -7.22 15.17
C ASP A 75 6.33 -8.75 14.93
N GLY A 76 5.19 -9.29 14.46
CA GLY A 76 4.99 -10.73 14.26
C GLY A 76 4.74 -11.54 15.54
N ASP A 77 4.54 -10.87 16.69
CA ASP A 77 4.18 -11.54 17.94
C ASP A 77 2.68 -11.84 18.01
N GLU A 78 2.32 -13.12 17.82
CA GLU A 78 0.94 -13.60 17.90
C GLU A 78 0.27 -13.41 19.28
N SER A 79 1.06 -13.18 20.34
CA SER A 79 0.54 -12.87 21.67
C SER A 79 0.23 -11.38 21.87
N ASN A 80 0.66 -10.53 20.94
CA ASN A 80 0.45 -9.09 20.94
C ASN A 80 -0.17 -8.64 19.61
N LYS A 81 -1.50 -8.71 19.53
CA LYS A 81 -2.25 -8.28 18.34
C LYS A 81 -2.94 -6.96 18.57
N LYS A 82 -3.08 -6.20 17.50
CA LYS A 82 -3.90 -4.99 17.47
C LYS A 82 -4.86 -5.02 16.29
N TRP A 83 -6.02 -4.42 16.50
CA TRP A 83 -6.99 -4.18 15.45
C TRP A 83 -6.61 -2.94 14.66
N VAL A 84 -6.79 -3.01 13.35
CA VAL A 84 -6.62 -1.91 12.42
C VAL A 84 -7.96 -1.64 11.76
N LEU A 85 -8.51 -0.46 12.00
CA LEU A 85 -9.67 0.08 11.30
C LEU A 85 -9.16 1.04 10.24
N TYR A 86 -9.54 0.87 8.98
CA TYR A 86 -9.09 1.78 7.93
C TYR A 86 -10.13 1.98 6.82
N GLY A 87 -10.06 3.11 6.13
CA GLY A 87 -11.03 3.50 5.10
C GLY A 87 -10.55 3.33 3.67
N GLY A 88 -11.36 3.78 2.71
CA GLY A 88 -11.07 3.63 1.28
C GLY A 88 -9.74 4.24 0.81
N SER A 89 -9.24 5.30 1.43
CA SER A 89 -7.91 5.87 1.10
C SER A 89 -6.72 5.05 1.62
N GLY A 90 -6.98 4.02 2.44
CA GLY A 90 -5.97 3.29 3.18
C GLY A 90 -5.73 3.84 4.59
N ASP A 91 -6.06 5.11 4.84
CA ASP A 91 -5.77 5.77 6.13
C ASP A 91 -6.46 5.03 7.28
N TYR A 92 -5.74 4.85 8.38
CA TYR A 92 -6.06 3.85 9.39
C TYR A 92 -5.89 4.35 10.83
N MET A 93 -6.58 3.69 11.75
CA MET A 93 -6.39 3.79 13.19
C MET A 93 -5.97 2.41 13.71
N VAL A 94 -5.08 2.41 14.69
CA VAL A 94 -4.73 1.21 15.47
C VAL A 94 -5.50 1.26 16.79
N GLY A 95 -6.00 0.12 17.25
CA GLY A 95 -6.71 0.03 18.52
C GLY A 95 -7.16 -1.39 18.85
N ASP A 96 -8.24 -1.49 19.61
CA ASP A 96 -8.85 -2.75 20.03
C ASP A 96 -10.31 -2.84 19.56
N PHE A 97 -10.78 -4.04 19.24
CA PHE A 97 -12.18 -4.31 18.91
C PHE A 97 -12.71 -5.43 19.79
N ASP A 98 -13.80 -5.19 20.50
CA ASP A 98 -14.39 -6.15 21.44
C ASP A 98 -15.47 -7.05 20.80
N GLY A 99 -15.67 -6.92 19.48
CA GLY A 99 -16.76 -7.56 18.76
C GLY A 99 -18.02 -6.69 18.63
N ARG A 100 -18.07 -5.51 19.24
CA ARG A 100 -19.20 -4.58 19.22
C ARG A 100 -18.78 -3.15 18.94
N GLU A 101 -17.66 -2.69 19.48
CA GLU A 101 -17.12 -1.33 19.39
C GLU A 101 -15.61 -1.34 19.15
N PHE A 102 -15.14 -0.43 18.29
CA PHE A 102 -13.72 -0.20 18.05
C PHE A 102 -13.23 0.96 18.93
N HIS A 103 -12.18 0.70 19.69
CA HIS A 103 -11.55 1.65 20.61
C HIS A 103 -10.21 2.11 20.02
N PRO A 104 -10.15 3.27 19.34
CA PRO A 104 -8.92 3.76 18.75
C PRO A 104 -7.89 4.12 19.84
N GLU A 105 -6.65 3.69 19.63
CA GLU A 105 -5.48 4.08 20.42
C GLU A 105 -4.64 5.14 19.71
N THR A 106 -4.91 5.37 18.42
CA THR A 106 -4.25 6.38 17.59
C THR A 106 -5.28 7.28 16.95
N GLU A 107 -4.85 8.50 16.60
CA GLU A 107 -5.52 9.29 15.56
C GLU A 107 -5.38 8.59 14.19
N ALA A 108 -6.05 9.14 13.18
CA ALA A 108 -5.91 8.66 11.80
C ALA A 108 -4.45 8.82 11.31
N ILE A 109 -3.86 7.71 10.84
CA ILE A 109 -2.52 7.62 10.29
C ILE A 109 -2.63 7.49 8.77
N LYS A 110 -1.84 8.30 8.06
CA LYS A 110 -1.78 8.26 6.60
C LYS A 110 -1.16 6.97 6.10
N PHE A 111 -1.81 6.30 5.15
CA PHE A 111 -1.36 5.01 4.63
C PHE A 111 -0.50 5.13 3.36
N SER A 112 -1.04 5.82 2.35
CA SER A 112 -0.35 5.99 1.06
C SER A 112 -0.09 7.46 0.76
N TYR A 113 1.03 7.73 0.10
CA TYR A 113 1.49 9.08 -0.24
C TYR A 113 1.45 9.37 -1.74
N GLY A 114 0.84 8.48 -2.52
CA GLY A 114 0.68 8.63 -3.96
C GLY A 114 -0.74 9.00 -4.37
N ASN A 115 -0.96 9.19 -5.67
CA ASN A 115 -2.25 9.55 -6.25
C ASN A 115 -2.99 8.38 -6.92
N CYS A 116 -2.40 7.17 -6.91
CA CYS A 116 -2.88 6.00 -7.62
C CYS A 116 -3.30 4.89 -6.64
N PHE A 117 -4.16 5.23 -5.68
CA PHE A 117 -4.69 4.30 -4.67
C PHE A 117 -6.03 4.79 -4.14
N TYR A 118 -7.00 3.87 -4.02
CA TYR A 118 -8.27 4.05 -3.32
C TYR A 118 -9.00 2.70 -3.16
N ALA A 119 -10.13 2.68 -2.46
CA ALA A 119 -11.04 1.55 -2.27
C ALA A 119 -10.35 0.21 -1.97
N SER A 120 -9.26 0.24 -1.21
CA SER A 120 -8.43 -0.95 -0.99
C SER A 120 -9.06 -1.90 0.01
N GLN A 121 -9.13 -3.18 -0.35
CA GLN A 121 -9.71 -4.23 0.49
C GLN A 121 -8.68 -5.31 0.80
N THR A 122 -8.95 -6.06 1.86
CA THR A 122 -8.13 -7.22 2.21
C THR A 122 -8.86 -8.53 1.98
N PHE A 123 -8.11 -9.56 1.62
CA PHE A 123 -8.65 -10.89 1.42
C PHE A 123 -9.09 -11.48 2.77
N ASN A 124 -10.32 -12.02 2.81
CA ASN A 124 -10.79 -12.86 3.91
C ASN A 124 -10.47 -14.33 3.62
N ASN A 125 -10.47 -15.14 4.68
CA ASN A 125 -10.29 -16.60 4.61
C ASN A 125 -8.97 -17.01 3.93
N ILE A 126 -7.91 -16.26 4.18
CA ILE A 126 -6.54 -16.71 3.88
C ILE A 126 -6.30 -18.00 4.67
N PRO A 127 -5.74 -19.07 4.05
CA PRO A 127 -5.42 -20.30 4.76
C PRO A 127 -4.49 -20.03 5.95
N GLU A 128 -4.68 -20.78 7.04
CA GLU A 128 -3.89 -20.59 8.27
C GLU A 128 -2.40 -20.80 8.03
N GLU A 129 -2.03 -21.70 7.12
CA GLU A 129 -0.65 -21.95 6.71
C GLU A 129 0.01 -20.78 5.94
N ASP A 130 -0.77 -19.88 5.36
CA ASP A 130 -0.28 -18.66 4.71
C ASP A 130 -0.28 -17.51 5.74
N GLY A 131 -1.41 -17.28 6.40
CA GLY A 131 -1.55 -16.31 7.49
C GLY A 131 -1.37 -14.84 7.11
N ARG A 132 -0.99 -14.50 5.87
CA ARG A 132 -0.73 -13.12 5.46
C ARG A 132 -2.01 -12.30 5.36
N ARG A 133 -1.94 -11.03 5.76
CA ARG A 133 -2.98 -10.03 5.45
C ARG A 133 -2.69 -9.42 4.08
N ILE A 134 -3.27 -10.00 3.02
CA ILE A 134 -3.09 -9.52 1.65
C ILE A 134 -4.12 -8.44 1.33
N GLN A 135 -3.66 -7.33 0.75
CA GLN A 135 -4.45 -6.18 0.31
C GLN A 135 -4.34 -6.03 -1.21
N ILE A 136 -5.41 -5.53 -1.83
CA ILE A 136 -5.39 -4.99 -3.19
C ILE A 136 -6.11 -3.64 -3.23
N GLY A 137 -5.50 -2.66 -3.88
CA GLY A 137 -6.02 -1.30 -4.03
C GLY A 137 -6.49 -1.01 -5.45
N TRP A 138 -7.46 -0.12 -5.59
CA TRP A 138 -7.84 0.44 -6.89
C TRP A 138 -6.82 1.51 -7.31
N GLY A 139 -6.00 1.15 -8.31
CA GLY A 139 -5.02 2.01 -8.93
C GLY A 139 -5.68 3.01 -9.86
N ARG A 140 -5.94 4.22 -9.33
CA ARG A 140 -6.59 5.29 -10.09
C ARG A 140 -5.64 5.96 -11.07
N GLY A 141 -6.05 6.04 -12.33
CA GLY A 141 -5.28 6.69 -13.38
C GLY A 141 -5.93 6.50 -14.73
N ASP A 142 -6.02 7.56 -15.52
CA ASP A 142 -6.55 7.47 -16.87
C ASP A 142 -5.54 6.80 -17.80
N ILE A 143 -6.03 5.89 -18.63
CA ILE A 143 -5.24 5.16 -19.64
C ILE A 143 -5.77 5.51 -21.04
N PRO A 144 -5.37 6.66 -21.62
CA PRO A 144 -5.95 7.15 -22.87
C PRO A 144 -5.77 6.17 -24.03
N GLY A 145 -6.83 5.96 -24.81
CA GLY A 145 -6.80 5.12 -26.01
C GLY A 145 -6.95 3.62 -25.76
N MET A 146 -7.11 3.18 -24.50
CA MET A 146 -7.37 1.77 -24.18
C MET A 146 -8.88 1.45 -24.10
N PRO A 147 -9.28 0.19 -24.37
CA PRO A 147 -10.67 -0.25 -24.25
C PRO A 147 -11.13 -0.49 -22.79
N PHE A 148 -10.22 -0.31 -21.84
CA PHE A 148 -10.45 -0.32 -20.40
C PHE A 148 -9.82 0.95 -19.80
N ASN A 149 -10.17 1.27 -18.54
CA ASN A 149 -9.55 2.37 -17.83
C ASN A 149 -9.18 1.93 -16.40
N GLN A 150 -8.14 2.55 -15.86
CA GLN A 150 -7.62 2.29 -14.52
C GLN A 150 -7.11 0.84 -14.33
N MET A 151 -6.68 0.50 -13.12
CA MET A 151 -6.11 -0.81 -12.80
C MET A 151 -6.30 -1.15 -11.32
N MET A 152 -5.89 -2.35 -10.93
CA MET A 152 -5.59 -2.64 -9.53
C MET A 152 -4.09 -2.45 -9.30
N ASN A 153 -3.72 -1.93 -8.14
CA ASN A 153 -2.33 -1.91 -7.69
C ASN A 153 -1.82 -3.34 -7.47
N PHE A 154 -0.50 -3.50 -7.41
CA PHE A 154 0.10 -4.79 -7.11
C PHE A 154 -0.36 -5.28 -5.73
N PRO A 155 -0.73 -6.56 -5.55
CA PRO A 155 -1.13 -7.07 -4.25
C PRO A 155 0.00 -6.95 -3.21
N THR A 156 -0.34 -6.54 -2.00
CA THR A 156 0.63 -6.28 -0.93
C THR A 156 0.30 -7.04 0.35
N VAL A 157 1.32 -7.44 1.09
CA VAL A 157 1.19 -7.94 2.46
C VAL A 157 1.24 -6.74 3.41
N LEU A 158 0.26 -6.69 4.33
CA LEU A 158 0.24 -5.74 5.45
C LEU A 158 0.82 -6.40 6.69
N THR A 159 1.70 -5.68 7.38
CA THR A 159 2.27 -6.08 8.68
C THR A 159 2.24 -4.88 9.61
N LEU A 160 2.29 -5.10 10.92
CA LEU A 160 2.26 -4.03 11.92
C LEU A 160 3.57 -4.07 12.72
N HIS A 161 4.29 -2.95 12.76
CA HIS A 161 5.60 -2.88 13.42
C HIS A 161 5.63 -1.76 14.45
N SER A 162 6.36 -1.98 15.54
CA SER A 162 6.66 -0.95 16.53
C SER A 162 7.59 0.11 15.94
N THR A 163 7.24 1.38 16.13
CA THR A 163 8.07 2.52 15.74
C THR A 163 8.14 3.55 16.87
N GLU A 164 9.02 4.54 16.77
CA GLU A 164 9.10 5.64 17.76
C GLU A 164 7.78 6.42 17.90
N GLU A 165 6.94 6.42 16.85
CA GLU A 165 5.64 7.07 16.85
C GLU A 165 4.47 6.14 17.24
N GLY A 166 4.78 4.94 17.76
CA GLY A 166 3.85 3.86 18.02
C GLY A 166 3.72 2.86 16.86
N PRO A 167 2.79 1.88 16.94
CA PRO A 167 2.61 0.90 15.88
C PRO A 167 2.28 1.53 14.52
N ARG A 168 2.86 1.01 13.44
CA ARG A 168 2.63 1.45 12.05
C ARG A 168 2.46 0.26 11.13
N VAL A 169 1.52 0.38 10.19
CA VAL A 169 1.36 -0.59 9.10
C VAL A 169 2.49 -0.42 8.09
N PHE A 170 3.12 -1.54 7.74
CA PHE A 170 4.14 -1.66 6.70
C PHE A 170 3.58 -2.48 5.54
N VAL A 171 3.96 -2.09 4.33
CA VAL A 171 3.38 -2.59 3.08
C VAL A 171 4.49 -3.09 2.16
N GLN A 172 4.42 -4.35 1.73
CA GLN A 172 5.36 -4.94 0.77
C GLN A 172 4.63 -5.73 -0.30
N PRO A 173 5.13 -5.76 -1.56
CA PRO A 173 4.59 -6.65 -2.59
C PRO A 173 4.57 -8.11 -2.12
N VAL A 174 3.52 -8.84 -2.48
CA VAL A 174 3.46 -10.29 -2.25
C VAL A 174 4.65 -11.01 -2.91
N GLU A 175 5.14 -12.07 -2.27
CA GLU A 175 6.34 -12.80 -2.74
C GLU A 175 6.16 -13.49 -4.10
N GLU A 176 4.90 -13.71 -4.51
CA GLU A 176 4.52 -14.29 -5.78
C GLU A 176 5.04 -13.50 -6.99
N ILE A 177 5.41 -12.23 -6.81
CA ILE A 177 6.13 -11.45 -7.83
C ILE A 177 7.41 -12.15 -8.32
N SER A 178 8.06 -12.95 -7.47
CA SER A 178 9.23 -13.75 -7.84
C SER A 178 8.95 -14.73 -9.00
N LYS A 179 7.70 -15.16 -9.20
CA LYS A 179 7.29 -16.09 -10.27
C LYS A 179 7.34 -15.44 -11.66
N ILE A 180 7.18 -14.12 -11.71
CA ILE A 180 7.23 -13.35 -12.97
C ILE A 180 8.51 -12.54 -13.11
N ARG A 181 9.35 -12.49 -12.08
CA ARG A 181 10.64 -11.81 -12.14
C ARG A 181 11.65 -12.63 -12.94
N GLY A 182 12.26 -11.98 -13.92
CA GLY A 182 13.31 -12.51 -14.77
C GLY A 182 14.69 -12.48 -14.10
N ALA A 183 15.74 -12.55 -14.93
CA ALA A 183 17.11 -12.41 -14.44
C ALA A 183 17.33 -11.01 -13.85
N THR A 184 18.07 -10.95 -12.73
CA THR A 184 18.41 -9.70 -12.06
C THR A 184 19.81 -9.22 -12.44
N LYS A 185 19.97 -7.91 -12.52
CA LYS A 185 21.26 -7.23 -12.69
C LYS A 185 21.56 -6.43 -11.44
N HIS A 186 22.81 -6.55 -10.99
CA HIS A 186 23.28 -5.92 -9.77
C HIS A 186 24.33 -4.86 -10.11
N ASN A 187 24.20 -3.68 -9.52
CA ASN A 187 25.17 -2.60 -9.69
C ASN A 187 25.47 -1.95 -8.34
N GLY A 188 26.75 -1.73 -8.07
CA GLY A 188 27.26 -0.92 -6.96
C GLY A 188 28.00 0.30 -7.51
N VAL A 189 27.57 1.51 -7.16
CA VAL A 189 28.21 2.74 -7.65
C VAL A 189 28.28 3.82 -6.58
N MET A 190 29.43 4.46 -6.47
CA MET A 190 29.60 5.70 -5.71
C MET A 190 29.52 6.88 -6.67
N LEU A 191 28.61 7.81 -6.38
CA LEU A 191 28.45 9.03 -7.13
C LEU A 191 28.77 10.23 -6.24
N ASN A 192 29.29 11.29 -6.85
CA ASN A 192 29.53 12.57 -6.19
C ASN A 192 29.18 13.69 -7.16
N ASP A 193 28.12 14.44 -6.85
CA ASP A 193 27.53 15.50 -7.68
C ASP A 193 27.48 15.14 -9.18
N SER A 194 27.01 13.93 -9.47
CA SER A 194 27.05 13.32 -10.81
C SER A 194 25.90 12.35 -11.01
N SER A 195 25.72 11.93 -12.26
CA SER A 195 24.79 10.86 -12.63
C SER A 195 25.49 9.80 -13.47
N THR A 196 24.93 8.59 -13.43
CA THR A 196 25.30 7.50 -14.33
C THR A 196 24.05 6.81 -14.83
N ASP A 197 24.07 6.41 -16.10
CA ASP A 197 23.06 5.49 -16.60
C ASP A 197 23.34 4.09 -16.02
N LEU A 198 22.28 3.40 -15.60
CA LEU A 198 22.34 2.00 -15.18
C LEU A 198 22.10 1.11 -16.39
N GLU A 199 20.94 1.27 -17.02
CA GLU A 199 20.47 0.41 -18.10
C GLU A 199 19.29 1.03 -18.84
N SER A 200 19.00 0.51 -20.04
CA SER A 200 17.79 0.81 -20.81
C SER A 200 17.02 -0.47 -21.06
N PHE A 201 15.71 -0.41 -20.92
CA PHE A 201 14.79 -1.53 -21.12
C PHE A 201 13.84 -1.25 -22.28
N GLU A 202 13.40 -2.31 -22.95
CA GLU A 202 12.41 -2.22 -24.05
C GLU A 202 10.99 -1.99 -23.53
N GLU A 203 10.67 -2.49 -22.33
CA GLU A 203 9.37 -2.31 -21.67
C GLU A 203 9.54 -1.79 -20.23
N PRO A 204 8.57 -1.03 -19.70
CA PRO A 204 8.62 -0.49 -18.34
C PRO A 204 8.08 -1.51 -17.34
N LEU A 205 8.58 -2.74 -17.38
CA LEU A 205 8.13 -3.84 -16.52
C LEU A 205 9.27 -4.25 -15.59
N LEU A 206 9.39 -3.60 -14.44
CA LEU A 206 10.60 -3.70 -13.60
C LEU A 206 10.26 -3.85 -12.11
N ASP A 207 11.00 -4.71 -11.41
CA ASP A 207 11.09 -4.79 -9.94
C ASP A 207 12.52 -4.45 -9.53
N ILE A 208 12.66 -3.23 -9.00
CA ILE A 208 13.93 -2.62 -8.63
C ILE A 208 14.03 -2.59 -7.11
N LYS A 209 15.15 -3.09 -6.58
CA LYS A 209 15.58 -2.79 -5.21
C LYS A 209 16.76 -1.83 -5.29
N LEU A 210 16.74 -0.80 -4.46
CA LEU A 210 17.77 0.21 -4.37
C LEU A 210 18.05 0.48 -2.90
N VAL A 211 19.31 0.33 -2.50
CA VAL A 211 19.81 0.79 -1.20
C VAL A 211 20.77 1.93 -1.48
N ALA A 212 20.57 3.08 -0.83
CA ALA A 212 21.48 4.21 -0.92
C ALA A 212 22.03 4.54 0.45
N GLU A 213 23.35 4.42 0.60
CA GLU A 213 24.10 4.91 1.75
C GLU A 213 24.50 6.36 1.49
N ILE A 214 23.96 7.27 2.30
CA ILE A 214 24.08 8.71 2.09
C ILE A 214 25.32 9.19 2.83
N ASP A 215 26.21 9.89 2.11
CA ASP A 215 27.38 10.55 2.68
C ASP A 215 27.09 12.05 2.83
N THR A 216 27.38 12.86 1.81
CA THR A 216 27.16 14.32 1.87
C THR A 216 26.11 14.83 0.89
N ALA A 217 25.51 13.97 0.06
CA ALA A 217 24.55 14.37 -0.95
C ALA A 217 23.34 15.09 -0.33
N LYS A 218 22.91 16.18 -0.96
CA LYS A 218 21.67 16.90 -0.58
C LYS A 218 20.44 16.29 -1.22
N GLN A 219 20.61 15.72 -2.41
CA GLN A 219 19.59 14.93 -3.08
C GLN A 219 20.24 13.72 -3.74
N ILE A 220 19.52 12.62 -3.72
CA ILE A 220 19.85 11.38 -4.42
C ILE A 220 18.61 10.89 -5.16
N GLY A 221 18.78 9.97 -6.10
CA GLY A 221 17.59 9.38 -6.70
C GLY A 221 17.83 8.46 -7.88
N LEU A 222 16.70 8.05 -8.44
CA LEU A 222 16.59 7.20 -9.62
C LEU A 222 15.86 7.98 -10.72
N GLY A 223 16.51 8.17 -11.87
CA GLY A 223 15.87 8.57 -13.09
C GLY A 223 15.12 7.40 -13.72
N ILE A 224 13.87 7.63 -14.11
CA ILE A 224 12.99 6.69 -14.83
C ILE A 224 12.59 7.41 -16.13
N GLY A 225 13.40 7.22 -17.17
CA GLY A 225 13.33 8.02 -18.38
C GLY A 225 13.56 9.52 -18.07
N SER A 226 12.55 10.32 -18.33
CA SER A 226 12.47 11.76 -18.08
C SER A 226 11.91 12.12 -16.70
N ALA A 227 11.37 11.15 -15.96
CA ALA A 227 10.91 11.35 -14.59
C ALA A 227 12.03 11.05 -13.59
N GLU A 228 11.99 11.69 -12.42
CA GLU A 228 12.94 11.43 -11.34
C GLU A 228 12.20 11.09 -10.05
N LEU A 229 12.59 9.97 -9.43
CA LEU A 229 12.32 9.66 -8.03
C LEU A 229 13.46 10.25 -7.21
N VAL A 230 13.16 11.28 -6.43
CA VAL A 230 14.16 12.07 -5.70
C VAL A 230 13.97 11.89 -4.20
N TYR A 231 15.03 11.58 -3.48
CA TYR A 231 15.09 11.75 -2.03
C TYR A 231 15.89 13.02 -1.70
N ASP A 232 15.27 13.94 -0.96
CA ASP A 232 15.89 15.14 -0.42
C ASP A 232 16.34 14.88 1.02
N THR A 233 17.65 14.81 1.24
CA THR A 233 18.26 14.43 2.53
C THR A 233 18.13 15.54 3.58
N VAL A 234 17.97 16.79 3.12
CA VAL A 234 17.83 17.95 4.01
C VAL A 234 16.40 18.03 4.55
N GLN A 235 15.41 17.84 3.68
CA GLN A 235 14.00 17.88 4.06
C GLN A 235 13.47 16.53 4.53
N LYS A 236 14.24 15.45 4.34
CA LYS A 236 13.85 14.05 4.60
C LYS A 236 12.57 13.65 3.86
N LYS A 237 12.55 13.91 2.56
CA LYS A 237 11.36 13.74 1.72
C LYS A 237 11.67 12.97 0.46
N LEU A 238 10.89 11.92 0.22
CA LEU A 238 10.83 11.20 -1.04
C LEU A 238 9.81 11.87 -1.95
N ARG A 239 10.15 12.10 -3.22
CA ARG A 239 9.31 12.79 -4.21
C ARG A 239 9.29 12.02 -5.52
N PHE A 240 8.10 11.86 -6.09
CA PHE A 240 7.93 11.42 -7.47
C PHE A 240 6.79 12.20 -8.11
N LYS A 241 7.09 12.90 -9.21
CA LYS A 241 6.17 13.89 -9.81
C LYS A 241 5.75 14.94 -8.77
N ASP A 242 4.45 15.14 -8.60
CA ASP A 242 3.83 16.06 -7.65
C ASP A 242 3.53 15.43 -6.28
N GLN A 243 3.90 14.16 -6.08
CA GLN A 243 3.69 13.42 -4.84
C GLN A 243 4.92 13.50 -3.93
N GLU A 244 4.69 13.46 -2.62
CA GLU A 244 5.73 13.60 -1.60
C GLU A 244 5.38 12.77 -0.36
N ALA A 245 6.38 12.11 0.22
CA ALA A 245 6.29 11.41 1.50
C ALA A 245 7.45 11.80 2.42
N PRO A 246 7.21 11.90 3.74
CA PRO A 246 8.30 11.91 4.71
C PRO A 246 9.01 10.55 4.68
N LEU A 247 10.34 10.56 4.76
CA LEU A 247 11.14 9.33 4.82
C LEU A 247 12.40 9.59 5.63
N ASP A 248 12.47 9.00 6.82
CA ASP A 248 13.67 9.02 7.64
C ASP A 248 14.72 8.04 7.11
N GLU A 249 15.99 8.38 7.30
CA GLU A 249 17.11 7.48 7.03
C GLU A 249 17.23 6.48 8.18
N ILE A 250 17.55 5.23 7.87
CA ILE A 250 17.85 4.17 8.84
C ILE A 250 19.35 3.91 8.74
N ASP A 251 20.09 4.23 9.81
CA ASP A 251 21.55 4.10 9.87
C ASP A 251 22.28 4.78 8.68
N GLY A 252 21.80 5.97 8.29
CA GLY A 252 22.34 6.75 7.17
C GLY A 252 21.97 6.20 5.79
N LYS A 253 20.97 5.33 5.72
CA LYS A 253 20.52 4.70 4.47
C LYS A 253 19.05 4.92 4.20
N ILE A 254 18.69 4.87 2.93
CA ILE A 254 17.32 4.58 2.52
C ILE A 254 17.30 3.29 1.71
N GLU A 255 16.22 2.53 1.86
CA GLU A 255 15.94 1.37 1.02
C GLU A 255 14.65 1.61 0.25
N LEU A 256 14.66 1.35 -1.05
CA LEU A 256 13.51 1.48 -1.93
C LEU A 256 13.30 0.17 -2.67
N ARG A 257 12.06 -0.31 -2.69
CA ARG A 257 11.58 -1.24 -3.70
C ARG A 257 10.62 -0.50 -4.62
N ILE A 258 10.82 -0.61 -5.92
CA ILE A 258 10.09 0.17 -6.93
C ILE A 258 9.59 -0.81 -7.98
N LEU A 259 8.26 -0.90 -8.11
CA LEU A 259 7.62 -1.63 -9.20
C LEU A 259 7.22 -0.63 -10.27
N ILE A 260 7.70 -0.86 -11.49
CA ILE A 260 7.33 -0.07 -12.66
C ILE A 260 6.49 -0.98 -13.56
N ASP A 261 5.32 -0.47 -13.95
CA ASP A 261 4.46 -1.02 -14.99
C ASP A 261 4.13 0.11 -15.99
N ARG A 262 3.43 -0.23 -17.08
CA ARG A 262 3.10 0.66 -18.20
C ARG A 262 2.38 1.95 -17.80
N THR A 263 1.64 1.93 -16.68
CA THR A 263 0.83 3.07 -16.20
C THR A 263 1.04 3.41 -14.73
N SER A 264 1.96 2.73 -14.02
CA SER A 264 2.23 2.99 -12.60
C SER A 264 3.70 2.90 -12.24
N VAL A 265 4.05 3.64 -11.19
CA VAL A 265 5.25 3.40 -10.39
C VAL A 265 4.80 3.24 -8.94
N GLU A 266 4.97 2.05 -8.38
CA GLU A 266 4.64 1.74 -6.98
C GLU A 266 5.91 1.67 -6.15
N ILE A 267 6.05 2.60 -5.20
CA ILE A 267 7.27 2.78 -4.41
C ILE A 267 7.02 2.35 -2.97
N TYR A 268 7.84 1.44 -2.47
CA TYR A 268 7.85 0.95 -1.10
C TYR A 268 9.20 1.33 -0.49
N ALA A 269 9.21 2.21 0.50
CA ALA A 269 10.44 2.69 1.12
C ALA A 269 10.61 2.13 2.54
N ASN A 270 11.87 1.89 2.90
CA ASN A 270 12.35 1.39 4.20
C ASN A 270 11.54 0.20 4.71
N GLY A 271 11.63 -0.92 4.00
CA GLY A 271 10.92 -2.14 4.38
C GLY A 271 9.39 -2.04 4.25
N GLY A 272 8.86 -0.97 3.64
CA GLY A 272 7.42 -0.77 3.45
C GLY A 272 6.78 0.22 4.43
N ARG A 273 7.58 0.93 5.23
CA ARG A 273 7.12 2.00 6.14
C ARG A 273 6.37 3.11 5.41
N VAL A 274 6.76 3.37 4.16
CA VAL A 274 6.13 4.34 3.27
C VAL A 274 5.75 3.64 1.98
N TYR A 275 4.50 3.83 1.57
CA TYR A 275 3.97 3.35 0.30
C TYR A 275 3.49 4.53 -0.55
N MET A 276 3.96 4.63 -1.79
CA MET A 276 3.66 5.71 -2.70
C MET A 276 3.37 5.17 -4.12
N PRO A 277 2.15 4.69 -4.37
CA PRO A 277 1.70 4.31 -5.71
C PRO A 277 1.33 5.54 -6.53
N VAL A 278 2.01 5.77 -7.64
CA VAL A 278 1.83 6.95 -8.49
C VAL A 278 1.45 6.54 -9.90
N HIS A 279 0.42 7.20 -10.43
CA HIS A 279 0.01 7.01 -11.81
C HIS A 279 1.04 7.70 -12.73
N HIS A 280 1.67 6.93 -13.59
CA HIS A 280 2.72 7.39 -14.48
C HIS A 280 2.74 6.56 -15.75
N ILE A 281 2.49 7.21 -16.88
CA ILE A 281 2.68 6.64 -18.22
C ILE A 281 4.01 7.17 -18.74
N PRO A 282 5.07 6.36 -18.79
CA PRO A 282 6.35 6.86 -19.23
C PRO A 282 6.27 7.22 -20.72
N GLN A 283 6.86 8.37 -21.07
CA GLN A 283 6.80 8.93 -22.43
C GLN A 283 8.01 8.53 -23.29
N ASP A 284 9.08 8.09 -22.64
CA ASP A 284 10.33 7.71 -23.27
C ASP A 284 10.22 6.30 -23.85
N LYS A 285 10.80 6.09 -25.04
CA LYS A 285 10.75 4.79 -25.75
C LYS A 285 11.78 3.79 -25.25
N ASP A 286 12.90 4.30 -24.76
CA ASP A 286 13.96 3.51 -24.15
C ASP A 286 13.87 3.81 -22.66
N TYR A 287 13.27 2.90 -21.88
CA TYR A 287 12.98 3.09 -20.46
C TYR A 287 14.28 3.09 -19.65
N ARG A 288 15.04 4.17 -19.77
CA ARG A 288 16.37 4.33 -19.23
C ARG A 288 16.30 4.58 -17.74
N LEU A 289 17.01 3.76 -16.98
CA LEU A 289 17.27 3.97 -15.57
C LEU A 289 18.61 4.68 -15.39
N SER A 290 18.65 5.66 -14.50
CA SER A 290 19.88 6.33 -14.10
C SER A 290 19.90 6.58 -12.60
N LEU A 291 21.09 6.64 -12.01
CA LEU A 291 21.29 7.08 -10.65
C LEU A 291 21.92 8.46 -10.66
N PHE A 292 21.62 9.27 -9.65
CA PHE A 292 22.22 10.57 -9.51
C PHE A 292 22.39 10.99 -8.05
N THR A 293 23.35 11.89 -7.83
CA THR A 293 23.49 12.68 -6.61
C THR A 293 23.59 14.15 -6.97
N ARG A 294 23.14 15.03 -6.07
CA ARG A 294 23.27 16.48 -6.18
C ARG A 294 23.79 17.05 -4.87
N GLY A 295 24.81 17.89 -4.96
CA GLY A 295 25.39 18.58 -3.81
C GLY A 295 26.15 17.67 -2.83
N GLY A 296 26.68 16.54 -3.30
CA GLY A 296 27.53 15.64 -2.51
C GLY A 296 27.54 14.19 -2.98
N SER A 297 28.04 13.30 -2.12
CA SER A 297 28.24 11.87 -2.41
C SER A 297 27.19 10.95 -1.79
N ALA A 298 26.96 9.81 -2.45
CA ALA A 298 26.25 8.65 -1.92
C ALA A 298 26.71 7.38 -2.64
N HIS A 299 26.59 6.25 -1.96
CA HIS A 299 26.84 4.92 -2.51
C HIS A 299 25.52 4.20 -2.74
N PHE A 300 25.31 3.67 -3.94
CA PHE A 300 24.09 2.96 -4.33
C PHE A 300 24.41 1.51 -4.61
N GLU A 301 23.57 0.62 -4.07
CA GLU A 301 23.47 -0.77 -4.46
C GLU A 301 22.09 -1.00 -5.08
N THR A 302 22.04 -1.61 -6.25
CA THR A 302 20.79 -1.85 -6.98
C THR A 302 20.68 -3.30 -7.42
N GLU A 303 19.45 -3.80 -7.45
CA GLU A 303 19.05 -5.06 -8.05
C GLU A 303 17.83 -4.81 -8.94
N VAL A 304 18.02 -4.85 -10.25
CA VAL A 304 16.97 -4.60 -11.26
C VAL A 304 16.58 -5.92 -11.90
N GLY A 305 15.30 -6.28 -11.83
CA GLY A 305 14.76 -7.46 -12.53
C GLY A 305 13.60 -7.08 -13.44
N GLU A 306 13.64 -7.57 -14.69
CA GLU A 306 12.52 -7.43 -15.62
C GLU A 306 11.35 -8.33 -15.20
N LEU A 307 10.13 -7.80 -15.27
CA LEU A 307 8.90 -8.53 -14.98
C LEU A 307 8.29 -9.06 -16.27
N LYS A 308 7.92 -10.33 -16.26
CA LYS A 308 7.16 -10.96 -17.34
C LYS A 308 5.69 -10.59 -17.23
N SER A 309 5.04 -10.48 -18.39
CA SER A 309 3.58 -10.35 -18.46
C SER A 309 2.89 -11.52 -17.76
N ILE A 310 1.85 -11.21 -16.97
CA ILE A 310 0.90 -12.21 -16.44
C ILE A 310 -0.20 -12.58 -17.44
N TRP A 311 -0.26 -11.85 -18.56
CA TRP A 311 -1.15 -12.12 -19.68
C TRP A 311 -0.40 -12.95 -20.73
N ASN A 312 -1.02 -14.05 -21.16
CA ASN A 312 -0.51 -14.92 -22.24
C ASN A 312 -0.71 -14.30 -23.61
#